data_AF-A0A7C2I722-F1
#
_entry.id   AF-A0A7C2I722-F1
#
_cell.length_a   1.000
_cell.length_b   1.000
_cell.length_c   1.000
_cell.angle_alpha   90.00
_cell.angle_beta   90.00
_cell.angle_gamma   90.00
#
_symmetry.space_group_name_H-M   'P 1'
#
loop_
_entity.id
_entity.type
_entity.pdbx_description
1 polymer ?
#
loop_
_entity_poly.entity_id
_entity_poly.type
_entity_poly.pdbx_seq_one_letter_code
_entity_poly.pdbx_strand_id
1 'polypeptide(L)'
;RIRGTLLMALSNKFGWLVLTTGNKSELAAGYATLYGDMAGGFAVIKDVPKTLVYALARWRNARGAVIPEEVLTRAPSAELRPNQTDQDTLPPYELLDQILELYVEQDLAPAEIAARGFDPAVVARVVAMVDRNEYKRRQAPPGVRITTKAFGRDRRLPITNWYRPPIPAPAASEGGPPSAP
;
A
#
# COMPACT_ATOMS: atom_id res chain seq x y z
N ARG A 1 -10.63 9.01 -12.38
CA ARG A 1 -10.08 9.77 -13.53
C ARG A 1 -10.72 11.15 -13.64
N ILE A 2 -12.05 11.26 -13.76
CA ILE A 2 -12.76 12.57 -13.81
C ILE A 2 -12.30 13.53 -12.70
N ARG A 3 -12.21 13.07 -11.44
CA ARG A 3 -11.68 13.87 -10.32
C ARG A 3 -10.28 14.43 -10.59
N GLY A 4 -9.35 13.61 -11.09
CA GLY A 4 -8.00 14.04 -11.45
C GLY A 4 -8.01 15.08 -12.57
N THR A 5 -8.81 14.88 -13.62
CA THR A 5 -8.98 15.85 -14.70
C THR A 5 -9.47 17.21 -14.19
N LEU A 6 -10.47 17.21 -13.29
CA LEU A 6 -11.00 18.43 -12.71
C LEU A 6 -9.95 19.18 -11.87
N LEU A 7 -9.21 18.47 -11.01
CA LEU A 7 -8.16 19.08 -10.20
C LEU A 7 -7.03 19.66 -11.07
N MET A 8 -6.65 18.96 -12.14
CA MET A 8 -5.66 19.48 -13.08
C MET A 8 -6.17 20.69 -13.87
N ALA A 9 -7.48 20.75 -14.20
CA ALA A 9 -8.06 21.92 -14.84
C ALA A 9 -7.99 23.16 -13.92
N LEU A 10 -8.28 22.99 -12.62
CA LEU A 10 -8.14 24.06 -11.63
C LEU A 10 -6.68 24.49 -11.46
N SER A 11 -5.75 23.53 -11.39
CA SER A 11 -4.31 23.77 -11.37
C SER A 11 -3.85 24.61 -12.56
N ASN A 12 -4.26 24.25 -13.78
CA ASN A 12 -3.93 24.99 -15.00
C ASN A 12 -4.52 26.41 -15.00
N LYS A 13 -5.73 26.59 -14.46
CA LYS A 13 -6.40 27.90 -14.44
C LYS A 13 -5.80 28.86 -13.41
N PHE A 14 -5.42 28.35 -12.24
CA PHE A 14 -5.04 29.18 -11.08
C PHE A 14 -3.56 29.08 -10.69
N GLY A 15 -2.78 28.23 -11.37
CA GLY A 15 -1.36 28.03 -11.08
C GLY A 15 -1.06 27.22 -9.82
N TRP A 16 -2.03 26.45 -9.31
CA TRP A 16 -1.86 25.65 -8.09
C TRP A 16 -1.13 24.33 -8.35
N LEU A 17 -0.43 23.81 -7.34
CA LEU A 17 0.13 22.46 -7.39
C LEU A 17 -0.86 21.45 -6.81
N VAL A 18 -1.28 20.47 -7.63
CA VAL A 18 -2.11 19.36 -7.14
C VAL A 18 -1.25 18.41 -6.31
N LEU A 19 -1.64 18.22 -5.05
CA LEU A 19 -1.02 17.24 -4.16
C LEU A 19 -1.79 15.92 -4.24
N THR A 20 -1.11 14.83 -4.59
CA THR A 20 -1.71 13.49 -4.57
C THR A 20 -1.64 12.90 -3.17
N THR A 21 -2.65 12.12 -2.81
CA THR A 21 -2.85 11.61 -1.43
C THR A 21 -2.63 10.11 -1.29
N GLY A 22 -2.03 9.44 -2.28
CA GLY A 22 -1.69 8.02 -2.18
C GLY A 22 -0.55 7.77 -1.20
N ASN A 23 -0.76 6.84 -0.25
CA ASN A 23 0.26 6.46 0.73
C ASN A 23 1.12 5.26 0.29
N LYS A 24 2.16 4.91 1.06
CA LYS A 24 3.12 3.85 0.70
C LYS A 24 2.43 2.51 0.50
N SER A 25 1.46 2.17 1.36
CA SER A 25 0.74 0.90 1.35
C SER A 25 -0.14 0.75 0.12
N GLU A 26 -0.90 1.80 -0.22
CA GLU A 26 -1.74 1.85 -1.43
C GLU A 26 -0.89 1.75 -2.71
N LEU A 27 0.20 2.51 -2.78
CA LEU A 27 1.11 2.49 -3.93
C LEU A 27 1.85 1.15 -4.07
N ALA A 28 2.21 0.52 -2.95
CA ALA A 28 2.82 -0.81 -2.93
C ALA A 28 1.85 -1.86 -3.49
N ALA A 29 0.64 -1.94 -2.93
CA ALA A 29 -0.38 -2.90 -3.36
C ALA A 29 -1.00 -2.56 -4.73
N GLY A 30 -0.73 -1.36 -5.25
CA GLY A 30 -1.33 -0.83 -6.47
C GLY A 30 -2.82 -0.54 -6.32
N TYR A 31 -3.26 -0.26 -5.10
CA TYR A 31 -4.59 0.23 -4.77
C TYR A 31 -4.69 1.72 -5.13
N ALA A 32 -4.52 1.99 -6.42
CA ALA A 32 -4.49 3.31 -7.01
C ALA A 32 -5.00 3.26 -8.44
N THR A 33 -5.60 4.36 -8.89
CA THR A 33 -6.12 4.53 -10.24
C THR A 33 -5.20 5.42 -11.05
N LEU A 34 -4.56 4.88 -12.10
CA LEU A 34 -3.77 5.68 -13.02
C LEU A 34 -4.60 6.82 -13.62
N TYR A 35 -4.04 8.02 -13.54
CA TYR A 35 -4.67 9.28 -13.95
C TYR A 35 -5.95 9.62 -13.15
N GLY A 36 -6.14 8.98 -12.00
CA GLY A 36 -7.16 9.27 -11.01
C GLY A 36 -6.52 9.94 -9.78
N ASP A 37 -6.46 9.19 -8.69
CA ASP A 37 -5.79 9.60 -7.44
C ASP A 37 -4.28 9.89 -7.62
N MET A 38 -3.65 9.28 -8.62
CA MET A 38 -2.24 9.53 -8.97
C MET A 38 -2.02 10.79 -9.80
N ALA A 39 -3.07 11.49 -10.23
CA ALA A 39 -2.94 12.70 -11.05
C ALA A 39 -2.61 13.91 -10.17
N GLY A 40 -1.35 14.33 -10.18
CA GLY A 40 -0.90 15.55 -9.52
C GLY A 40 0.61 15.75 -9.66
N GLY A 41 1.11 16.86 -9.10
CA GLY A 41 2.51 17.25 -9.25
C GLY A 41 3.42 16.77 -8.12
N PHE A 42 2.87 16.48 -6.94
CA PHE A 42 3.67 16.03 -5.78
C PHE A 42 2.88 15.13 -4.84
N ALA A 43 3.50 14.06 -4.36
CA ALA A 43 2.90 13.07 -3.46
C ALA A 43 3.49 13.19 -2.04
N VAL A 44 2.83 13.97 -1.19
CA VAL A 44 3.35 14.34 0.14
C VAL A 44 3.55 13.10 1.02
N ILE A 45 2.62 12.16 0.99
CA ILE A 45 2.60 10.98 1.86
C ILE A 45 2.96 9.67 1.13
N LYS A 46 3.60 9.76 -0.05
CA LYS A 46 3.94 8.60 -0.90
C LYS A 46 4.80 7.54 -0.20
N ASP A 47 5.65 7.94 0.74
CA ASP A 47 6.53 7.04 1.49
C ASP A 47 6.10 6.87 2.96
N VAL A 48 4.84 7.17 3.29
CA VAL A 48 4.26 6.98 4.62
C VAL A 48 3.38 5.72 4.61
N PRO A 49 3.66 4.67 5.39
CA PRO A 49 2.75 3.53 5.56
C PRO A 49 1.39 3.94 6.13
N LYS A 50 0.30 3.23 5.80
CA LYS A 50 -1.06 3.58 6.24
C LYS A 50 -1.18 3.63 7.77
N THR A 51 -0.59 2.67 8.46
CA THR A 51 -0.51 2.65 9.93
C THR A 51 0.14 3.92 10.48
N LEU A 52 1.22 4.40 9.84
CA LEU A 52 1.88 5.65 10.20
C LEU A 52 1.04 6.89 9.84
N VAL A 53 0.25 6.86 8.77
CA VAL A 53 -0.71 7.95 8.46
C VAL A 53 -1.67 8.18 9.62
N TYR A 54 -2.26 7.11 10.18
CA TYR A 54 -3.15 7.21 11.34
C TYR A 54 -2.41 7.73 12.58
N ALA A 55 -1.20 7.23 12.86
CA ALA A 55 -0.40 7.69 13.99
C ALA A 55 -0.05 9.19 13.88
N LEU A 56 0.34 9.65 12.68
CA LEU A 56 0.64 11.06 12.41
C LEU A 56 -0.61 11.95 12.51
N ALA A 57 -1.76 11.47 12.06
CA ALA A 57 -3.02 12.21 12.18
C ALA A 57 -3.41 12.41 13.65
N ARG A 58 -3.31 11.36 14.49
CA ARG A 58 -3.54 11.45 15.94
C ARG A 58 -2.53 12.38 16.62
N TRP A 59 -1.24 12.25 16.29
CA TRP A 59 -0.19 13.13 16.80
C TRP A 59 -0.44 14.60 16.43
N ARG A 60 -0.89 14.87 15.20
CA ARG A 60 -1.22 16.23 14.75
C ARG A 60 -2.41 16.79 15.53
N ASN A 61 -3.47 16.02 15.68
CA ASN A 61 -4.68 16.44 16.41
C ASN A 61 -4.41 16.72 17.90
N ALA A 62 -3.46 16.02 18.53
CA ALA A 62 -3.04 16.30 19.90
C ALA A 62 -2.45 17.72 20.08
N ARG A 63 -2.09 18.41 18.99
CA ARG A 63 -1.53 19.76 18.97
C ARG A 63 -2.55 20.82 18.52
N GLY A 64 -3.80 20.42 18.33
CA GLY A 64 -4.91 21.22 17.82
C GLY A 64 -5.79 20.35 16.93
N ALA A 65 -7.04 20.12 17.31
CA ALA A 65 -7.96 19.20 16.64
C ALA A 65 -8.57 19.81 15.38
N VAL A 66 -8.37 19.14 14.26
CA VAL A 66 -8.47 19.73 12.89
C VAL A 66 -8.69 18.66 11.84
N ILE A 67 -8.29 17.41 12.12
CA ILE A 67 -8.75 16.23 11.39
C ILE A 67 -9.96 15.71 12.17
N PRO A 68 -11.16 15.58 11.57
CA PRO A 68 -12.32 15.06 12.28
C PRO A 68 -12.08 13.63 12.80
N GLU A 69 -12.49 13.33 14.04
CA GLU A 69 -12.25 12.00 14.64
C GLU A 69 -12.98 10.88 13.87
N GLU A 70 -14.12 11.19 13.25
CA GLU A 70 -14.86 10.24 12.40
C GLU A 70 -14.02 9.70 11.23
N VAL A 71 -13.09 10.51 10.69
CA VAL A 71 -12.17 10.08 9.63
C VAL A 71 -11.14 9.07 10.16
N LEU A 72 -10.84 9.09 11.47
CA LEU A 72 -9.86 8.21 12.11
C LEU A 72 -10.45 6.91 12.65
N THR A 73 -11.77 6.87 12.87
CA THR A 73 -12.48 5.70 13.42
C THR A 73 -13.24 4.91 12.36
N ARG A 74 -13.60 5.53 11.24
CA ARG A 74 -14.26 4.84 10.13
C ARG A 74 -13.30 3.86 9.44
N ALA A 75 -13.86 2.75 8.95
CA ALA A 75 -13.12 1.78 8.16
C ALA A 75 -12.55 2.43 6.88
N PRO A 76 -11.28 2.14 6.51
CA PRO A 76 -10.69 2.63 5.27
C PRO A 76 -11.51 2.24 4.03
N SER A 77 -11.77 3.20 3.14
CA SER A 77 -12.55 3.00 1.92
C SER A 77 -12.19 4.00 0.83
N ALA A 78 -12.23 3.54 -0.43
CA ALA A 78 -12.16 4.39 -1.62
C ALA A 78 -13.49 5.09 -1.99
N GLU A 79 -14.58 4.78 -1.31
CA GLU A 79 -15.92 5.40 -1.48
C GLU A 79 -16.43 5.47 -2.92
N LEU A 80 -16.11 4.47 -3.75
CA LEU A 80 -16.56 4.40 -5.15
C LEU A 80 -17.93 3.71 -5.29
N ARG A 81 -18.29 2.88 -4.31
CA ARG A 81 -19.60 2.18 -4.26
C ARG A 81 -20.07 2.03 -2.80
N PRO A 82 -21.38 1.85 -2.56
CA PRO A 82 -21.91 1.62 -1.22
C PRO A 82 -21.24 0.43 -0.52
N ASN A 83 -20.98 0.56 0.79
CA ASN A 83 -20.37 -0.46 1.64
C ASN A 83 -18.99 -0.98 1.20
N GLN A 84 -18.29 -0.25 0.33
CA GLN A 84 -16.92 -0.60 -0.06
C GLN A 84 -15.97 -0.44 1.12
N THR A 85 -15.09 -1.41 1.31
CA THR A 85 -13.92 -1.28 2.19
C THR A 85 -12.64 -1.62 1.45
N ASP A 86 -11.51 -1.09 1.91
CA ASP A 86 -10.21 -1.45 1.35
C ASP A 86 -9.90 -2.95 1.59
N GLN A 87 -10.49 -3.53 2.64
CA GLN A 87 -10.37 -4.95 3.01
C GLN A 87 -11.04 -5.91 2.00
N ASP A 88 -11.92 -5.41 1.12
CA ASP A 88 -12.45 -6.17 -0.02
C ASP A 88 -11.29 -6.69 -0.91
N THR A 89 -10.17 -5.96 -0.96
CA THR A 89 -9.05 -6.23 -1.89
C THR A 89 -7.71 -6.35 -1.20
N LEU A 90 -7.53 -5.75 -0.03
CA LEU A 90 -6.26 -5.73 0.71
C LEU A 90 -6.37 -6.55 2.00
N PRO A 91 -5.28 -7.15 2.48
CA PRO A 91 -5.19 -7.57 3.89
C PRO A 91 -5.35 -6.36 4.83
N PRO A 92 -5.64 -6.58 6.13
CA PRO A 92 -5.60 -5.52 7.14
C PRO A 92 -4.28 -4.74 7.06
N TYR A 93 -4.35 -3.41 7.24
CA TYR A 93 -3.19 -2.54 7.03
C TYR A 93 -2.03 -2.84 7.98
N GLU A 94 -2.34 -3.26 9.21
CA GLU A 94 -1.36 -3.67 10.20
C GLU A 94 -0.52 -4.85 9.68
N LEU A 95 -1.18 -5.80 9.01
CA LEU A 95 -0.52 -6.97 8.41
C LEU A 95 0.19 -6.61 7.11
N LEU A 96 -0.47 -5.82 6.25
CA LEU A 96 0.08 -5.35 4.98
C LEU A 96 1.37 -4.56 5.19
N ASP A 97 1.35 -3.56 6.08
CA ASP A 97 2.48 -2.67 6.31
C ASP A 97 3.70 -3.42 6.87
N GLN A 98 3.48 -4.38 7.78
CA GLN A 98 4.55 -5.24 8.29
C GLN A 98 5.20 -6.06 7.16
N ILE A 99 4.39 -6.72 6.31
CA ILE A 99 4.93 -7.50 5.19
C ILE A 99 5.65 -6.58 4.19
N LEU A 100 5.13 -5.38 3.93
CA LEU A 100 5.76 -4.40 3.05
C LEU A 100 7.11 -3.91 3.59
N GLU A 101 7.21 -3.64 4.89
CA GLU A 101 8.48 -3.27 5.51
C GLU A 101 9.52 -4.39 5.32
N LEU A 102 9.15 -5.64 5.63
CA LEU A 102 10.04 -6.79 5.50
C LEU A 102 10.46 -7.03 4.05
N TYR A 103 9.52 -6.96 3.10
CA TYR A 103 9.78 -7.26 1.69
C TYR A 103 10.46 -6.13 0.93
N VAL A 104 10.08 -4.87 1.20
CA VAL A 104 10.55 -3.70 0.43
C VAL A 104 11.71 -3.01 1.11
N GLU A 105 11.65 -2.83 2.43
CA GLU A 105 12.67 -2.08 3.16
C GLU A 105 13.83 -2.99 3.57
N GLN A 106 13.51 -4.17 4.11
CA GLN A 106 14.51 -5.13 4.60
C GLN A 106 14.98 -6.16 3.55
N ASP A 107 14.42 -6.15 2.32
CA ASP A 107 14.74 -7.08 1.22
C ASP A 107 14.67 -8.58 1.58
N LEU A 108 13.81 -8.96 2.52
CA LEU A 108 13.68 -10.36 2.90
C LEU A 108 12.96 -11.16 1.81
N ALA A 109 13.41 -12.40 1.60
CA ALA A 109 12.73 -13.34 0.73
C ALA A 109 11.36 -13.72 1.32
N PRO A 110 10.34 -14.01 0.49
CA PRO A 110 9.01 -14.41 0.98
C PRO A 110 9.03 -15.59 1.95
N ALA A 111 9.99 -16.52 1.78
CA ALA A 111 10.19 -17.64 2.68
C ALA A 111 10.64 -17.20 4.09
N GLU A 112 11.53 -16.21 4.18
CA GLU A 112 11.99 -15.66 5.46
C GLU A 112 10.89 -14.87 6.16
N ILE A 113 10.05 -14.16 5.39
CA ILE A 113 8.88 -13.47 5.91
C ILE A 113 7.89 -14.49 6.49
N ALA A 114 7.58 -15.56 5.75
CA ALA A 114 6.72 -16.62 6.26
C ALA A 114 7.28 -17.29 7.53
N ALA A 115 8.60 -17.52 7.59
CA ALA A 115 9.26 -18.07 8.77
C ALA A 115 9.17 -17.17 10.02
N ARG A 116 8.85 -15.88 9.87
CA ARG A 116 8.56 -14.95 10.98
C ARG A 116 7.12 -15.05 11.51
N GLY A 117 6.34 -16.04 11.07
CA GLY A 117 4.98 -16.31 11.56
C GLY A 117 3.87 -15.68 10.73
N PHE A 118 4.18 -15.12 9.57
CA PHE A 118 3.17 -14.63 8.63
C PHE A 118 2.61 -15.77 7.79
N ASP A 119 1.30 -15.78 7.54
CA ASP A 119 0.66 -16.77 6.65
C ASP A 119 1.30 -16.71 5.25
N PRO A 120 1.90 -17.82 4.76
CA PRO A 120 2.52 -17.89 3.44
C PRO A 120 1.58 -17.45 2.30
N ALA A 121 0.28 -17.72 2.40
CA ALA A 121 -0.70 -17.32 1.39
C ALA A 121 -0.87 -15.80 1.35
N VAL A 122 -0.86 -15.14 2.51
CA VAL A 122 -0.94 -13.67 2.60
C VAL A 122 0.34 -13.04 2.09
N VAL A 123 1.52 -13.56 2.50
CA VAL A 123 2.82 -13.09 2.01
C VAL A 123 2.88 -13.18 0.48
N ALA A 124 2.49 -14.33 -0.08
CA ALA A 124 2.42 -14.54 -1.53
C ALA A 124 1.56 -13.51 -2.24
N ARG A 125 0.38 -13.25 -1.70
CA ARG A 125 -0.57 -12.29 -2.26
C ARG A 125 0.00 -10.88 -2.23
N VAL A 126 0.58 -10.44 -1.12
CA VAL A 126 1.17 -9.10 -0.98
C VAL A 126 2.35 -8.92 -1.93
N VAL A 127 3.28 -9.88 -1.98
CA VAL A 127 4.43 -9.85 -2.89
C VAL A 127 3.97 -9.75 -4.36
N ALA A 128 2.99 -10.57 -4.76
CA ALA A 128 2.42 -10.53 -6.10
C ALA A 128 1.69 -9.21 -6.41
N MET A 129 1.08 -8.55 -5.42
CA MET A 129 0.53 -7.20 -5.58
C MET A 129 1.64 -6.18 -5.80
N VAL A 130 2.72 -6.24 -4.99
CA VAL A 130 3.86 -5.33 -5.14
C VAL A 130 4.44 -5.45 -6.53
N ASP A 131 4.85 -6.63 -6.97
CA ASP A 131 5.61 -6.77 -8.20
C ASP A 131 4.78 -6.44 -9.46
N ARG A 132 3.51 -6.82 -9.50
CA ARG A 132 2.60 -6.55 -10.63
C ARG A 132 2.27 -5.07 -10.82
N ASN A 133 2.38 -4.26 -9.78
CA ASN A 133 2.00 -2.84 -9.82
C ASN A 133 3.19 -1.88 -10.07
N GLU A 134 4.33 -2.41 -10.51
CA GLU A 134 5.50 -1.61 -10.86
C GLU A 134 5.18 -0.55 -11.94
N TYR A 135 4.40 -0.93 -12.95
CA TYR A 135 4.00 -0.01 -14.03
C TYR A 135 3.20 1.21 -13.54
N LYS A 136 2.41 1.05 -12.46
CA LYS A 136 1.69 2.16 -11.85
C LYS A 136 2.66 3.08 -11.12
N ARG A 137 3.53 2.51 -10.27
CA ARG A 137 4.48 3.28 -9.45
C ARG A 137 5.48 4.09 -10.26
N ARG A 138 5.88 3.61 -11.45
CA ARG A 138 6.75 4.38 -12.36
C ARG A 138 6.10 5.66 -12.90
N GLN A 139 4.79 5.78 -12.83
CA GLN A 139 4.02 6.96 -13.24
C GLN A 139 3.56 7.80 -12.03
N ALA A 140 3.92 7.41 -10.81
CA ALA A 140 3.58 8.18 -9.63
C ALA A 140 4.42 9.47 -9.57
N PRO A 141 3.84 10.60 -9.12
CA PRO A 141 4.59 11.83 -8.97
C PRO A 141 5.76 11.68 -7.97
N PRO A 142 6.74 12.62 -8.01
CA PRO A 142 7.76 12.70 -6.98
C PRO A 142 7.13 12.95 -5.61
N GLY A 143 7.83 12.56 -4.55
CA GLY A 143 7.36 12.67 -3.18
C GLY A 143 8.52 12.61 -2.18
N VAL A 144 8.22 12.85 -0.92
CA VAL A 144 9.21 12.79 0.17
C VAL A 144 9.51 11.32 0.50
N ARG A 145 10.80 11.01 0.68
CA ARG A 145 11.25 9.73 1.25
C ARG A 145 11.49 9.92 2.75
N ILE A 146 10.89 9.06 3.57
CA ILE A 146 11.10 9.03 5.02
C ILE A 146 11.60 7.67 5.52
N THR A 147 11.61 6.66 4.65
CA THR A 147 12.03 5.29 4.98
C THR A 147 13.42 4.95 4.45
N THR A 148 13.95 3.80 4.88
CA THR A 148 15.26 3.32 4.43
C THR A 148 15.25 2.93 2.95
N LYS A 149 14.12 2.46 2.41
CA LYS A 149 13.94 2.17 0.98
C LYS A 149 12.57 2.63 0.47
N ALA A 150 12.59 3.58 -0.46
CA ALA A 150 11.39 4.10 -1.12
C ALA A 150 11.22 3.51 -2.53
N PHE A 151 9.97 3.48 -3.01
CA PHE A 151 9.68 3.15 -4.40
C PHE A 151 10.19 4.24 -5.36
N GLY A 152 10.96 3.85 -6.37
CA GLY A 152 11.53 4.76 -7.36
C GLY A 152 13.03 4.59 -7.49
N ARG A 153 13.82 5.55 -6.98
CA ARG A 153 15.28 5.49 -7.14
C ARG A 153 15.90 4.29 -6.42
N ASP A 154 15.42 3.96 -5.23
CA ASP A 154 16.06 3.00 -4.33
C ASP A 154 15.65 1.54 -4.59
N ARG A 155 14.47 1.32 -5.18
CA ARG A 155 14.01 0.00 -5.64
C ARG A 155 13.54 0.08 -7.09
N ARG A 156 14.31 -0.54 -8.00
CA ARG A 156 14.07 -0.54 -9.45
C ARG A 156 13.91 -1.96 -9.95
N LEU A 157 12.66 -2.38 -10.19
CA LEU A 157 12.37 -3.66 -10.82
C LEU A 157 11.88 -3.46 -12.27
N PRO A 158 12.07 -4.44 -13.16
CA PRO A 158 11.51 -4.37 -14.50
C PRO A 158 9.97 -4.39 -14.45
N ILE A 159 9.32 -3.65 -15.35
CA ILE A 159 7.85 -3.71 -15.51
C ILE A 159 7.47 -5.08 -16.08
N THR A 160 8.13 -5.51 -17.15
CA THR A 160 7.95 -6.84 -17.74
C THR A 160 8.72 -7.84 -16.90
N ASN A 161 8.02 -8.50 -15.97
CA ASN A 161 8.63 -9.41 -15.02
C ASN A 161 7.78 -10.70 -14.84
N TRP A 162 8.34 -11.84 -15.20
CA TRP A 162 7.73 -13.17 -14.96
C TRP A 162 8.40 -13.92 -13.80
N TYR A 163 9.33 -13.30 -13.09
CA TYR A 163 9.90 -13.92 -11.90
C TYR A 163 8.79 -14.21 -10.86
N ARG A 164 8.85 -15.40 -10.28
CA ARG A 164 7.97 -15.84 -9.19
C ARG A 164 8.89 -16.32 -8.07
N PRO A 165 9.02 -15.57 -6.96
CA PRO A 165 9.88 -16.00 -5.87
C PRO A 165 9.32 -17.29 -5.25
N PRO A 166 10.17 -18.20 -4.78
CA PRO A 166 9.73 -19.39 -4.08
C PRO A 166 9.03 -18.98 -2.78
N ILE A 167 7.87 -19.59 -2.52
CA ILE A 167 7.08 -19.37 -1.32
C ILE A 167 6.92 -20.73 -0.65
N PRO A 168 7.28 -20.87 0.64
CA PRO A 168 7.12 -22.12 1.34
C PRO A 168 5.64 -22.50 1.34
N ALA A 169 5.35 -23.78 1.05
CA ALA A 169 4.00 -24.29 1.16
C ALA A 169 3.48 -24.08 2.60
N PRO A 170 2.18 -23.81 2.80
CA PRO A 170 1.62 -23.84 4.15
C PRO A 170 1.98 -25.18 4.78
N ALA A 171 2.46 -25.16 6.02
CA ALA A 171 2.74 -26.39 6.76
C ALA A 171 1.48 -27.25 6.70
N ALA A 172 1.59 -28.47 6.16
CA ALA A 172 0.48 -29.40 6.17
C ALA A 172 0.04 -29.55 7.62
N SER A 173 -1.24 -29.28 7.89
CA SER A 173 -1.85 -29.63 9.17
C SER A 173 -1.56 -31.10 9.40
N GLU A 174 -0.77 -31.42 10.43
CA GLU A 174 -0.51 -32.80 10.80
C GLU A 174 -1.88 -33.49 10.95
N GLY A 175 -2.10 -34.49 10.10
CA GLY A 175 -3.33 -35.25 10.11
C GLY A 175 -3.52 -35.83 11.50
N GLY A 176 -4.69 -35.56 12.10
CA GLY A 176 -5.08 -36.23 13.34
C GLY A 176 -4.95 -37.75 13.16
N PRO A 177 -4.56 -38.48 14.23
CA PRO A 177 -4.28 -39.90 14.13
C PRO A 177 -5.48 -40.66 13.56
N PRO A 178 -5.27 -41.69 12.72
CA PRO A 178 -6.35 -42.48 12.18
C PRO A 178 -7.16 -43.08 13.33
N SER A 179 -8.48 -42.87 13.31
CA SER A 179 -9.40 -43.56 14.20
C SER A 179 -9.24 -45.06 13.99
N ALA A 180 -8.77 -45.75 15.03
CA ALA A 180 -8.65 -47.21 15.07
C ALA A 180 -10.03 -47.88 14.88
N PRO A 181 -10.07 -49.10 14.32
CA PRO A 181 -11.28 -49.78 13.85
C PRO A 181 -12.27 -50.17 14.96
#